data_AF-A0A8D4A1T7-F1
#
_entry.id   AF-A0A8D4A1T7-F1
#
_cell.length_a   1.000
_cell.length_b   1.000
_cell.length_c   1.000
_cell.angle_alpha   90.00
_cell.angle_beta   90.00
_cell.angle_gamma   90.00
#
_symmetry.space_group_name_H-M   'P 1'
#
loop_
_entity.id
_entity.type
_entity.pdbx_description
1 polymer ?
#
loop_
_entity_poly.entity_id
_entity_poly.type
_entity_poly.pdbx_seq_one_letter_code
_entity_poly.pdbx_strand_id
1 'polypeptide(L)'
;MLEGIEISMLIGQISQIFIIAHQIYAYKVCHLSIDQLSRDLKLNSYRIKKISYFLSKIGINKIKKMILSLSKLDKDIKNGLVSEKVGFERFLITFFN
;
A
#
# COMPACT_ATOMS: atom_id res chain seq x y z
N MET A 1 -4.64 20.30 0.40
CA MET A 1 -4.87 19.08 1.21
C MET A 1 -6.27 19.22 1.78
N LEU A 2 -7.14 18.21 1.65
CA LEU A 2 -8.43 18.24 2.35
C LEU A 2 -8.14 18.30 3.85
N GLU A 3 -8.45 19.43 4.48
CA GLU A 3 -8.34 19.59 5.92
C GLU A 3 -9.31 18.61 6.60
N GLY A 4 -8.82 17.83 7.57
CA GLY A 4 -9.66 16.94 8.40
C GLY A 4 -9.63 15.43 8.10
N ILE A 5 -8.76 14.93 7.21
CA ILE A 5 -8.59 13.46 7.07
C ILE A 5 -7.64 12.95 8.16
N GLU A 6 -8.12 12.02 8.99
CA GLU A 6 -7.29 11.36 10.00
C GLU A 6 -6.14 10.56 9.35
N ILE A 7 -4.94 10.66 9.94
CA ILE A 7 -3.75 9.96 9.44
C ILE A 7 -3.93 8.45 9.48
N SER A 8 -4.66 7.94 10.47
CA SER A 8 -5.11 6.56 10.57
C SER A 8 -5.82 6.08 9.29
N MET A 9 -6.69 6.92 8.72
CA MET A 9 -7.42 6.63 7.48
C MET A 9 -6.47 6.59 6.28
N LEU A 10 -5.50 7.52 6.21
CA LEU A 10 -4.49 7.54 5.14
C LEU A 10 -3.60 6.30 5.19
N ILE A 11 -3.17 5.89 6.39
CA ILE A 11 -2.41 4.65 6.61
C ILE A 11 -3.22 3.45 6.09
N GLY A 12 -4.50 3.36 6.42
CA GLY A 12 -5.38 2.30 5.93
C GLY A 12 -5.50 2.28 4.40
N GLN A 13 -5.72 3.43 3.77
CA GLN A 13 -5.83 3.54 2.32
C GLN A 13 -4.54 3.14 1.59
N ILE A 14 -3.39 3.60 2.09
CA ILE A 14 -2.08 3.28 1.54
C ILE A 14 -1.76 1.79 1.72
N SER A 15 -2.06 1.23 2.89
CA SER A 15 -1.91 -0.20 3.16
C SER A 15 -2.66 -1.04 2.13
N GLN A 16 -3.92 -0.69 1.83
CA GLN A 16 -4.71 -1.39 0.84
C GLN A 16 -4.08 -1.34 -0.57
N ILE A 17 -3.48 -0.22 -0.96
CA ILE A 17 -2.79 -0.10 -2.25
C ILE A 17 -1.60 -1.07 -2.31
N PHE A 18 -0.79 -1.14 -1.24
CA PHE A 18 0.36 -2.03 -1.20
C PHE A 18 -0.01 -3.50 -1.16
N ILE A 19 -1.06 -3.85 -0.41
CA ILE A 19 -1.60 -5.22 -0.35
C ILE A 19 -2.07 -5.65 -1.74
N ILE A 20 -2.83 -4.80 -2.44
CA ILE A 20 -3.27 -5.11 -3.81
C ILE A 20 -2.06 -5.23 -4.75
N ALA A 21 -1.06 -4.36 -4.63
CA ALA A 21 0.17 -4.47 -5.43
C ALA A 21 0.88 -5.81 -5.18
N HIS A 22 0.96 -6.27 -3.93
CA HIS A 22 1.52 -7.56 -3.58
C HIS A 22 0.70 -8.74 -4.14
N GLN A 23 -0.64 -8.65 -4.08
CA GLN A 23 -1.54 -9.64 -4.66
C GLN A 23 -1.40 -9.73 -6.18
N ILE A 24 -1.28 -8.58 -6.88
CA ILE A 24 -1.01 -8.55 -8.32
C ILE A 24 0.30 -9.28 -8.65
N TYR A 25 1.35 -9.07 -7.86
CA TYR A 25 2.61 -9.79 -8.05
C TYR A 25 2.43 -11.29 -7.85
N ALA A 26 1.74 -11.73 -6.79
CA ALA A 26 1.49 -13.13 -6.53
C ALA A 26 0.74 -13.81 -7.69
N TYR A 27 -0.30 -13.17 -8.23
CA TYR A 27 -1.02 -13.67 -9.40
C TYR A 27 -0.09 -13.83 -10.62
N LYS A 28 0.78 -12.84 -10.88
CA LYS A 28 1.75 -12.91 -11.98
C LYS A 28 2.72 -14.08 -11.82
N VAL A 29 3.20 -14.34 -10.60
CA VAL A 29 4.09 -15.47 -10.30
C VAL A 29 3.38 -16.81 -10.52
N CYS A 30 2.08 -16.88 -10.26
CA CYS A 30 1.25 -18.04 -10.54
C CYS A 30 0.77 -18.12 -12.01
N HIS A 31 1.29 -17.29 -12.91
CA HIS A 31 0.86 -17.19 -14.32
C HIS A 31 -0.64 -16.87 -14.52
N LEU A 32 -1.28 -16.24 -13.52
CA LEU A 32 -2.66 -15.79 -13.61
C LEU A 32 -2.74 -14.36 -14.17
N SER A 33 -3.82 -14.07 -14.89
CA SER A 33 -4.01 -12.76 -15.51
C SER A 33 -4.52 -11.71 -14.51
N ILE A 34 -4.26 -10.45 -14.83
CA ILE A 34 -4.77 -9.31 -14.05
C ILE A 34 -6.31 -9.24 -14.12
N ASP A 35 -6.91 -9.66 -15.23
CA ASP A 35 -8.37 -9.73 -15.38
C ASP A 35 -8.97 -10.82 -14.49
N GLN A 36 -8.25 -11.93 -14.30
CA GLN A 36 -8.66 -12.96 -13.35
C GLN A 36 -8.62 -12.43 -11.91
N LEU A 37 -7.55 -11.74 -11.51
CA LEU A 37 -7.48 -11.06 -10.21
C LEU A 37 -8.67 -10.12 -9.99
N SER A 38 -9.04 -9.34 -11.01
CA SER A 38 -10.18 -8.41 -10.94
C SER A 38 -11.50 -9.11 -10.62
N ARG A 39 -11.75 -10.27 -11.24
CA ARG A 39 -12.93 -11.09 -10.98
C ARG A 39 -12.87 -11.73 -9.59
N ASP A 40 -11.77 -12.38 -9.26
CA ASP A 40 -11.61 -13.14 -8.02
C ASP A 40 -11.73 -12.23 -6.79
N LEU A 41 -11.07 -11.07 -6.83
CA LEU A 41 -11.10 -10.11 -5.71
C LEU A 41 -12.28 -9.14 -5.78
N LYS A 42 -13.15 -9.25 -6.80
CA LYS A 42 -14.28 -8.33 -7.05
C LYS A 42 -13.85 -6.86 -7.04
N LEU A 43 -12.68 -6.59 -7.58
CA LEU A 43 -12.08 -5.26 -7.63
C LEU A 43 -12.23 -4.67 -9.03
N ASN A 44 -12.45 -3.36 -9.09
CA ASN A 44 -12.56 -2.62 -10.34
C ASN A 44 -11.25 -2.74 -11.17
N SER A 45 -11.37 -3.12 -12.44
CA SER A 45 -10.22 -3.41 -13.30
C SER A 45 -9.36 -2.17 -13.60
N TYR A 46 -9.96 -0.98 -13.64
CA TYR A 46 -9.20 0.27 -13.81
C TYR A 46 -8.32 0.56 -12.59
N ARG A 47 -8.84 0.35 -11.37
CA ARG A 47 -8.05 0.45 -10.13
C ARG A 47 -6.87 -0.53 -10.14
N ILE A 48 -7.10 -1.78 -10.53
CA ILE A 48 -6.04 -2.79 -10.60
C ILE A 48 -4.99 -2.41 -11.63
N LYS A 49 -5.37 -1.91 -12.81
CA LYS A 49 -4.43 -1.45 -13.84
C LYS A 49 -3.52 -0.34 -13.30
N LYS A 50 -4.07 0.63 -12.57
CA LYS A 50 -3.27 1.68 -11.91
C LYS A 50 -2.29 1.11 -10.89
N ILE A 51 -2.73 0.19 -10.04
CA ILE A 51 -1.87 -0.42 -9.01
C ILE A 51 -0.82 -1.34 -9.64
N SER A 52 -1.13 -2.03 -10.74
CA SER A 52 -0.15 -2.82 -11.50
C SER A 52 0.92 -1.92 -12.13
N TYR A 53 0.54 -0.73 -12.62
CA TYR A 53 1.49 0.27 -13.10
C TYR A 53 2.37 0.81 -11.96
N PHE A 54 1.78 1.09 -10.80
CA PHE A 54 2.53 1.47 -9.61
C PHE A 54 3.55 0.39 -9.21
N LEU A 55 3.12 -0.88 -9.16
CA LEU A 55 3.99 -2.03 -8.89
C LEU A 55 5.14 -2.13 -9.89
N SER A 56 4.91 -1.87 -11.19
CA SER A 56 5.97 -1.97 -12.20
C SER A 56 7.02 -0.86 -12.08
N LYS A 57 6.66 0.30 -11.52
CA LYS A 57 7.59 1.40 -11.24
C LYS A 57 8.38 1.21 -9.96
N ILE A 58 7.75 0.66 -8.92
CA ILE A 58 8.33 0.54 -7.58
C ILE A 58 9.08 -0.77 -7.37
N GLY A 59 8.59 -1.86 -7.97
CA GLY A 59 9.13 -3.20 -7.78
C GLY A 59 8.68 -3.88 -6.49
N ILE A 60 8.54 -5.21 -6.54
CA ILE A 60 7.97 -6.01 -5.45
C ILE A 60 8.78 -5.92 -4.14
N ASN A 61 10.11 -5.84 -4.21
CA ASN A 61 10.95 -5.78 -3.02
C ASN A 61 10.71 -4.49 -2.23
N LYS A 62 10.48 -3.36 -2.90
CA LYS A 62 10.15 -2.09 -2.25
C LYS A 62 8.73 -2.10 -1.69
N ILE A 63 7.77 -2.70 -2.40
CA ILE A 63 6.40 -2.92 -1.88
C ILE A 63 6.41 -3.73 -0.57
N LYS A 64 7.16 -4.84 -0.50
CA LYS A 64 7.28 -5.64 0.72
C LYS A 64 7.86 -4.84 1.88
N LYS A 65 8.90 -4.04 1.64
CA LYS A 65 9.48 -3.13 2.65
C LYS A 65 8.48 -2.07 3.12
N MET A 66 7.71 -1.49 2.19
CA MET A 66 6.66 -0.51 2.51
C MET A 66 5.57 -1.12 3.39
N ILE A 67 5.10 -2.33 3.09
CA ILE A 67 4.10 -3.05 3.91
C ILE A 67 4.60 -3.24 5.33
N LEU A 68 5.81 -3.78 5.49
CA LEU A 68 6.39 -4.03 6.82
C LEU A 68 6.61 -2.73 7.60
N SER A 69 7.12 -1.69 6.93
CA SER A 69 7.34 -0.39 7.58
C SER A 69 6.04 0.28 7.99
N LEU A 70 4.99 0.19 7.16
CA LEU A 70 3.69 0.77 7.45
C LEU A 70 2.98 0.00 8.59
N SER A 71 3.11 -1.33 8.61
CA SER A 71 2.61 -2.17 9.70
C SER A 71 3.28 -1.84 11.04
N LYS A 72 4.61 -1.62 11.03
CA LYS A 72 5.32 -1.16 12.22
C LYS A 72 4.83 0.22 12.66
N LEU A 73 4.70 1.18 11.74
CA LEU A 73 4.21 2.51 12.03
C LEU A 73 2.80 2.48 12.67
N ASP A 74 1.87 1.73 12.08
CA ASP A 74 0.50 1.58 12.60
C ASP A 74 0.49 1.02 14.03
N LYS A 75 1.33 0.01 14.30
CA LYS A 75 1.51 -0.54 15.65
C LYS A 75 2.09 0.48 16.63
N ASP A 76 3.13 1.20 16.23
CA ASP A 76 3.83 2.16 17.09
C ASP A 76 2.93 3.36 17.43
N ILE A 77 2.10 3.81 16.48
CA ILE A 77 1.05 4.81 16.68
C ILE A 77 0.03 4.33 17.73
N LYS A 78 -0.54 3.13 17.54
CA LYS A 78 -1.57 2.58 18.44
C LYS A 78 -1.09 2.36 19.86
N ASN A 79 0.21 2.13 20.03
CA ASN A 79 0.84 1.98 21.34
C ASN A 79 1.30 3.32 21.95
N GLY A 80 1.07 4.46 21.27
CA GLY A 80 1.49 5.78 21.73
C GLY A 80 3.01 6.00 21.69
N LEU A 81 3.77 5.16 20.97
CA LEU A 81 5.23 5.23 20.89
C LEU A 81 5.71 6.32 19.92
N VAL A 82 4.86 6.69 18.94
CA VAL A 82 5.17 7.65 17.89
C VAL A 82 3.95 8.52 17.63
N SER A 83 4.18 9.84 17.46
CA SER A 83 3.15 10.76 16.97
C SER A 83 2.73 10.38 15.55
N GLU A 84 1.42 10.28 15.31
CA GLU A 84 0.85 9.94 13.99
C GLU A 84 1.44 10.76 12.86
N LYS A 85 1.46 12.09 13.04
CA LYS A 85 1.96 13.04 12.05
C LYS A 85 3.43 12.79 11.72
N VAL A 86 4.28 12.79 12.74
CA VAL A 86 5.73 12.65 12.57
C VAL A 86 6.07 11.27 12.00
N GLY A 87 5.42 10.22 12.49
CA GLY A 87 5.65 8.86 12.01
C GLY A 87 5.25 8.68 10.55
N PHE A 88 4.09 9.23 10.17
CA PHE A 88 3.61 9.16 8.79
C PHE A 88 4.45 10.01 7.82
N GLU A 89 4.82 11.24 8.18
CA GLU A 89 5.72 12.07 7.38
C GLU A 89 7.08 11.39 7.16
N ARG A 90 7.64 10.78 8.20
CA ARG A 90 8.89 10.02 8.10
C ARG A 90 8.75 8.82 7.16
N PHE A 91 7.63 8.11 7.20
CA PHE A 91 7.34 7.03 6.26
C PHE A 91 7.34 7.54 4.82
N LEU A 92 6.68 8.67 4.54
CA LEU A 92 6.62 9.26 3.20
C LEU A 92 8.02 9.62 2.68
N ILE A 93 8.82 10.34 3.49
CA ILE A 93 10.19 10.73 3.13
C ILE A 93 11.05 9.49 2.85
N THR A 94 10.91 8.42 3.63
CA THR A 94 11.71 7.20 3.48
C THR A 94 11.46 6.50 2.13
N PHE A 95 10.25 6.59 1.58
CA PHE A 95 9.84 5.76 0.44
C PHE A 95 9.55 6.53 -0.85
N PHE A 96 9.24 7.83 -0.78
CA PHE A 96 8.75 8.64 -1.89
C PHE A 96 9.56 9.91 -2.15
N ASN A 97 10.68 10.10 -1.46
CA ASN A 97 11.66 11.13 -1.79
C ASN A 97 12.58 10.70 -2.94
#